data_AF-A0A497TNL2-F1
#
_entry.id   AF-A0A497TNL2-F1
#
_cell.length_a   1.000
_cell.length_b   1.000
_cell.length_c   1.000
_cell.angle_alpha   90.00
_cell.angle_beta   90.00
_cell.angle_gamma   90.00
#
_symmetry.space_group_name_H-M   'P 1'
#
loop_
_entity.id
_entity.type
_entity.pdbx_description
1 polymer ?
#
loop_
_entity_poly.entity_id
_entity_poly.type
_entity_poly.pdbx_seq_one_letter_code
_entity_poly.pdbx_strand_id
1 'polypeptide(L)'
;MAEKDEFTLIITELSKRVSDVERRIRSLEQTIERVEGLISSLEEKNNRLESNFKFGIESLSSRIEGLKNDMKELQTDMNEVRKELEKKVGKEEVKEMQMYIELLNPITSKFVTKDELRKELEILKEKLK
;
A
#
# COMPACT_ATOMS: atom_id res chain seq x y z
N MET A 1 -69.56 -35.60 52.31
CA MET A 1 -68.37 -36.43 52.04
C MET A 1 -67.94 -36.28 50.58
N ALA A 2 -68.81 -36.57 49.61
CA ALA A 2 -68.51 -36.44 48.17
C ALA A 2 -67.91 -35.08 47.73
N GLU A 3 -68.46 -33.95 48.18
CA GLU A 3 -67.98 -32.60 47.83
C GLU A 3 -66.56 -32.31 48.35
N LYS A 4 -66.19 -32.91 49.49
CA LYS A 4 -64.85 -32.79 50.09
C LYS A 4 -63.82 -33.63 49.31
N ASP A 5 -64.25 -34.75 48.74
CA ASP A 5 -63.41 -35.62 47.91
C ASP A 5 -63.15 -34.98 46.54
N GLU A 6 -64.17 -34.34 45.94
CA GLU A 6 -64.02 -33.57 44.69
C GLU A 6 -63.08 -32.37 44.86
N PHE A 7 -63.20 -31.62 45.95
CA PHE A 7 -62.29 -30.53 46.27
C PHE A 7 -60.84 -31.03 46.45
N THR A 8 -60.65 -32.19 47.06
CA THR A 8 -59.33 -32.82 47.23
C THR A 8 -58.71 -33.24 45.89
N LEU A 9 -59.53 -33.74 44.96
CA LEU A 9 -59.10 -34.07 43.60
C LEU A 9 -58.65 -32.83 42.83
N ILE A 10 -59.42 -31.74 42.92
CA ILE A 10 -59.08 -30.46 42.28
C ILE A 10 -57.75 -29.92 42.83
N ILE A 11 -57.55 -29.93 44.15
CA ILE A 11 -56.29 -29.51 44.76
C ILE A 11 -55.13 -30.36 44.26
N THR A 12 -55.30 -31.67 44.20
CA THR A 12 -54.23 -32.59 43.75
C THR A 12 -53.84 -32.32 42.30
N GLU A 13 -54.82 -32.10 41.43
CA GLU A 13 -54.58 -31.76 40.03
C GLU A 13 -53.92 -30.38 39.87
N LEU A 14 -54.35 -29.38 40.64
CA LEU A 14 -53.70 -28.08 40.70
C LEU A 14 -52.25 -28.19 41.16
N SER A 15 -51.97 -28.98 42.20
CA SER A 15 -50.60 -29.22 42.69
C SER A 15 -49.72 -29.84 41.61
N LYS A 16 -50.22 -30.83 40.86
CA LYS A 16 -49.47 -31.41 39.73
C LYS A 16 -49.14 -30.37 38.67
N ARG A 17 -50.13 -29.57 38.27
CA ARG A 17 -49.94 -28.50 37.27
C ARG A 17 -48.92 -27.47 37.73
N VAL A 18 -48.95 -27.08 39.00
CA VAL A 18 -47.96 -26.16 39.60
C VAL A 18 -46.56 -26.79 39.52
N SER A 19 -46.40 -28.04 39.92
CA SER A 19 -45.10 -28.72 39.84
C SER A 19 -44.58 -28.85 38.40
N ASP A 20 -45.45 -29.09 37.42
CA ASP A 20 -45.06 -29.13 36.01
C ASP A 20 -44.64 -27.75 35.50
N VAL A 21 -45.33 -26.69 35.92
CA VAL A 21 -44.94 -25.31 35.62
C VAL A 21 -43.58 -24.98 36.25
N GLU A 22 -43.33 -25.34 37.50
CA GLU A 22 -42.03 -25.14 38.17
C GLU A 22 -40.89 -25.84 37.40
N ARG A 23 -41.11 -27.07 36.93
CA ARG A 23 -40.11 -27.79 36.12
C ARG A 23 -39.83 -27.08 34.80
N ARG A 24 -40.88 -26.57 34.14
CA ARG A 24 -40.73 -25.80 32.90
C ARG A 24 -40.00 -24.49 33.12
N ILE A 25 -40.28 -23.78 34.22
CA ILE A 25 -39.58 -22.55 34.59
C ILE A 25 -38.09 -22.84 34.78
N ARG A 26 -37.71 -23.87 35.55
CA ARG A 26 -36.30 -24.25 35.72
C ARG A 26 -35.60 -24.58 34.39
N SER A 27 -36.29 -25.25 33.48
CA SER A 27 -35.75 -25.54 32.15
C SER A 27 -35.55 -24.26 31.31
N LEU A 28 -36.42 -23.27 31.46
CA LEU A 28 -36.29 -21.98 30.80
C LEU A 28 -35.13 -21.18 31.39
N GLU A 29 -34.98 -21.14 32.72
CA GLU A 29 -33.86 -20.49 33.41
C GLU A 29 -32.51 -21.03 32.91
N GLN A 30 -32.35 -22.35 32.86
CA GLN A 30 -31.13 -22.99 32.32
C GLN A 30 -30.88 -22.65 30.84
N THR A 31 -31.95 -22.45 30.06
CA THR A 31 -31.83 -22.06 28.66
C THR A 31 -31.40 -20.60 28.54
N ILE A 32 -31.94 -19.73 29.38
CA ILE A 32 -31.56 -18.31 29.46
C ILE A 32 -30.08 -18.19 29.82
N GLU A 33 -29.62 -18.87 30.88
CA GLU A 33 -28.20 -18.86 31.28
C GLU A 33 -27.27 -19.29 30.12
N ARG A 34 -27.67 -20.31 29.36
CA ARG A 34 -26.90 -20.77 28.19
C ARG A 34 -26.87 -19.70 27.10
N VAL A 35 -28.00 -19.04 26.83
CA VAL A 35 -28.10 -17.99 25.82
C VAL A 35 -27.25 -16.79 26.22
N GLU A 36 -27.29 -16.38 27.50
CA GLU A 36 -26.44 -15.31 28.03
C GLU A 36 -24.95 -15.62 27.85
N GLY A 37 -24.53 -16.86 28.17
CA GLY A 37 -23.14 -17.28 27.94
C GLY A 37 -22.73 -17.25 26.45
N LEU A 38 -23.63 -17.62 25.54
CA LEU A 38 -23.39 -17.53 24.10
C LEU A 38 -23.29 -16.07 23.63
N ILE A 39 -24.14 -15.18 24.15
CA ILE A 39 -24.11 -13.75 23.85
C ILE A 39 -22.76 -13.16 24.30
N SER A 40 -22.34 -13.40 25.54
CA SER A 40 -21.04 -12.91 26.02
C SER A 40 -19.86 -13.40 25.18
N SER A 41 -19.89 -14.68 24.76
CA SER A 41 -18.84 -15.21 23.86
C SER A 41 -18.85 -14.56 22.47
N LEU A 42 -20.05 -14.26 21.94
CA LEU A 42 -20.18 -13.54 20.67
C LEU A 42 -19.69 -12.10 20.78
N GLU A 43 -20.02 -11.40 21.86
CA GLU A 43 -19.55 -10.04 22.14
C GLU A 43 -18.01 -10.00 22.21
N GLU A 44 -17.39 -10.93 22.92
CA GLU A 44 -15.92 -11.04 22.96
C GLU A 44 -15.31 -11.25 21.57
N LYS A 45 -15.88 -12.16 20.78
CA LYS A 45 -15.42 -12.40 19.40
C LYS A 45 -15.58 -11.17 18.53
N ASN A 46 -16.71 -10.47 18.66
CA ASN A 46 -17.00 -9.26 17.92
C ASN A 46 -16.00 -8.14 18.25
N ASN A 47 -15.72 -7.92 19.55
CA ASN A 47 -14.75 -6.93 20.00
C ASN A 47 -13.32 -7.23 19.50
N ARG A 48 -12.94 -8.51 19.45
CA ARG A 48 -11.66 -8.94 18.87
C ARG A 48 -11.60 -8.68 17.36
N LEU A 49 -12.67 -9.00 16.64
CA LEU A 49 -12.76 -8.72 15.20
C LEU A 49 -12.67 -7.22 14.91
N GLU A 50 -13.42 -6.40 15.64
CA GLU A 50 -13.40 -4.94 15.51
C GLU A 50 -11.98 -4.38 15.73
N SER A 51 -11.32 -4.84 16.79
CA SER A 51 -9.94 -4.43 17.09
C SER A 51 -8.97 -4.83 15.97
N ASN A 52 -9.05 -6.07 15.49
CA ASN A 52 -8.20 -6.56 14.40
C ASN A 52 -8.44 -5.78 13.10
N PHE A 53 -9.69 -5.46 12.77
CA PHE A 53 -10.01 -4.64 11.60
C PHE A 53 -9.45 -3.23 11.73
N LYS A 54 -9.59 -2.61 12.90
CA LYS A 54 -9.03 -1.28 13.16
C LYS A 54 -7.51 -1.26 12.95
N PHE A 55 -6.79 -2.19 13.57
CA PHE A 55 -5.34 -2.32 13.38
C PHE A 55 -4.96 -2.58 11.92
N GLY A 56 -5.71 -3.44 11.22
CA GLY A 56 -5.50 -3.72 9.81
C GLY A 56 -5.66 -2.48 8.93
N ILE A 57 -6.69 -1.68 9.18
CA ILE A 57 -6.95 -0.42 8.46
C ILE A 57 -5.85 0.61 8.73
N GLU A 58 -5.45 0.80 9.99
CA GLU A 58 -4.37 1.71 10.38
C GLU A 58 -3.04 1.32 9.71
N SER A 59 -2.71 0.02 9.73
CA SER A 59 -1.49 -0.51 9.08
C SER A 59 -1.52 -0.29 7.56
N LEU A 60 -2.64 -0.60 6.91
CA LEU A 60 -2.80 -0.36 5.47
C LEU A 60 -2.69 1.13 5.12
N SER A 61 -3.27 2.00 5.95
CA SER A 61 -3.22 3.45 5.75
C SER A 61 -1.77 3.97 5.81
N SER A 62 -1.00 3.53 6.82
CA SER A 62 0.42 3.86 6.94
C SER A 62 1.24 3.36 5.74
N ARG A 63 0.98 2.13 5.27
CA ARG A 63 1.66 1.58 4.08
C ARG A 63 1.35 2.38 2.81
N ILE A 64 0.09 2.79 2.63
CA ILE A 64 -0.32 3.63 1.50
C ILE A 64 0.37 4.99 1.55
N GLU A 65 0.50 5.60 2.75
CA GLU A 65 1.21 6.86 2.92
C GLU A 65 2.71 6.73 2.60
N GLY A 66 3.34 5.63 3.03
CA GLY A 66 4.71 5.30 2.64
C GLY A 66 4.88 5.21 1.11
N LEU A 67 4.05 4.40 0.45
CA LEU A 67 4.07 4.26 -1.02
C LEU A 67 3.85 5.61 -1.74
N LYS A 68 2.99 6.47 -1.20
CA LYS A 68 2.76 7.81 -1.76
C LYS A 68 4.01 8.67 -1.69
N ASN A 69 4.80 8.56 -0.62
CA ASN A 69 6.06 9.29 -0.49
C ASN A 69 7.12 8.74 -1.44
N ASP A 70 7.28 7.41 -1.50
CA ASP A 70 8.19 6.75 -2.45
C ASP A 70 7.89 7.15 -3.91
N MET A 71 6.61 7.21 -4.28
CA MET A 71 6.19 7.66 -5.61
C MET A 71 6.56 9.12 -5.90
N LYS A 72 6.50 10.01 -4.90
CA LYS A 72 6.92 11.41 -5.07
C LYS A 72 8.43 11.53 -5.25
N GLU A 73 9.20 10.73 -4.52
CA GLU A 73 10.66 10.67 -4.66
C GLU A 73 11.02 10.17 -6.06
N LEU A 74 10.45 9.04 -6.49
CA LEU A 74 10.65 8.53 -7.85
C LEU A 74 10.26 9.53 -8.94
N GLN A 75 9.16 10.27 -8.75
CA GLN A 75 8.76 11.32 -9.69
C GLN A 75 9.80 12.45 -9.76
N THR A 76 10.41 12.79 -8.62
CA THR A 76 11.47 13.79 -8.55
C THR A 76 12.73 13.31 -9.28
N ASP A 77 13.17 12.09 -8.98
CA ASP A 77 14.33 11.46 -9.62
C ASP A 77 14.14 11.35 -11.14
N MET A 78 12.95 10.94 -11.60
CA MET A 78 12.64 10.88 -13.04
C MET A 78 12.73 12.25 -13.71
N ASN A 79 12.29 13.31 -13.04
CA ASN A 79 12.40 14.67 -13.56
C ASN A 79 13.86 15.14 -13.63
N GLU A 80 14.70 14.74 -12.68
CA GLU A 80 16.13 15.03 -12.70
C GLU A 80 16.84 14.30 -13.84
N VAL A 81 16.62 12.99 -13.96
CA VAL A 81 17.15 12.17 -15.07
C VAL A 81 16.74 12.76 -16.42
N ARG A 82 15.48 13.18 -16.57
CA ARG A 82 15.00 13.84 -17.79
C ARG A 82 15.79 15.12 -18.10
N LYS A 83 16.00 15.99 -17.10
CA LYS A 83 16.79 17.22 -17.28
C LYS A 83 18.25 16.92 -17.64
N GLU A 84 18.84 15.88 -17.08
CA GLU A 84 20.20 15.47 -17.43
C GLU A 84 20.31 14.96 -18.86
N LEU A 85 19.34 14.14 -19.31
CA LEU A 85 19.27 13.66 -20.68
C LEU A 85 19.13 14.82 -21.68
N GLU A 86 18.22 15.76 -21.41
CA GLU A 86 18.04 16.97 -22.23
C GLU A 86 19.33 17.79 -22.34
N LYS A 87 20.10 17.90 -21.25
CA LYS A 87 21.39 18.61 -21.25
C LYS A 87 22.48 17.89 -22.04
N LYS A 88 22.56 16.56 -21.99
CA LYS A 88 23.60 15.78 -22.67
C LYS A 88 23.35 15.73 -24.18
N VAL A 89 22.15 15.34 -24.59
CA VAL A 89 21.79 15.22 -26.02
C VAL A 89 21.94 16.56 -26.73
N GLY A 90 21.43 17.65 -26.14
CA GLY A 90 21.49 18.97 -26.78
C GLY A 90 22.88 19.63 -26.83
N LYS A 91 23.86 19.19 -26.04
CA LYS A 91 25.18 19.85 -25.97
C LYS A 91 26.28 19.11 -26.72
N GLU A 92 26.30 17.78 -26.67
CA GLU A 92 27.32 16.99 -27.37
C GLU A 92 27.11 17.10 -28.88
N GLU A 93 25.89 16.81 -29.33
CA GLU A 93 25.54 16.76 -30.76
C GLU A 93 25.66 18.14 -31.43
N VAL A 94 25.25 19.21 -30.75
CA VAL A 94 25.36 20.58 -31.27
C VAL A 94 26.83 21.03 -31.35
N LYS A 95 27.67 20.62 -30.40
CA LYS A 95 29.11 20.94 -30.44
C LYS A 95 29.82 20.19 -31.55
N GLU A 96 29.53 18.91 -31.75
CA GLU A 96 30.08 18.15 -32.85
C GLU A 96 29.65 18.75 -34.19
N MET A 97 28.37 19.09 -34.35
CA MET A 97 27.88 19.78 -35.55
C MET A 97 28.54 21.13 -35.77
N GLN A 98 28.73 21.94 -34.72
CA GLN A 98 29.48 23.20 -34.80
C GLN A 98 30.91 22.97 -35.29
N MET A 99 31.61 21.98 -34.74
CA MET A 99 32.99 21.67 -35.12
C MET A 99 33.08 21.22 -36.59
N TYR A 100 32.17 20.36 -37.05
CA TYR A 100 32.10 19.96 -38.46
C TYR A 100 31.79 21.15 -39.38
N ILE A 101 30.87 22.03 -38.98
CA ILE A 101 30.53 23.24 -39.73
C ILE A 101 31.75 24.17 -39.81
N GLU A 102 32.49 24.38 -38.72
CA GLU A 102 33.70 25.21 -38.71
C GLU A 102 34.81 24.66 -39.62
N LEU A 103 35.03 23.33 -39.61
CA LEU A 103 36.00 22.65 -40.46
C LEU A 103 35.65 22.75 -41.95
N LEU A 104 34.37 22.65 -42.28
CA LEU A 104 33.87 22.63 -43.66
C LEU A 104 33.55 24.02 -44.21
N ASN A 105 33.39 25.03 -43.37
CA ASN A 105 33.02 26.38 -43.79
C ASN A 105 34.16 27.01 -44.62
N PRO A 106 33.98 27.22 -45.93
CA PRO A 106 35.04 27.73 -46.80
C PRO A 106 35.39 29.21 -46.56
N ILE A 107 34.59 29.92 -45.76
CA ILE A 107 34.81 31.32 -45.39
C ILE A 107 35.75 31.42 -44.18
N THR A 108 35.70 30.45 -43.25
CA THR A 108 36.48 30.46 -42.00
C THR A 108 37.59 29.41 -41.97
N SER A 109 37.45 28.33 -42.75
CA SER A 109 38.42 27.23 -42.81
C SER A 109 39.63 27.63 -43.64
N LYS A 110 40.81 27.55 -43.02
CA LYS A 110 42.10 27.65 -43.72
C LYS A 110 42.51 26.26 -44.17
N PHE A 111 42.27 25.94 -45.42
CA PHE A 111 42.73 24.69 -46.02
C PHE A 111 44.22 24.79 -46.34
N VAL A 112 44.97 23.77 -45.94
CA VAL A 112 46.38 23.59 -46.31
C VAL A 112 46.52 22.41 -47.26
N THR A 113 47.51 22.48 -48.13
CA THR A 113 47.84 21.36 -49.02
C THR A 113 48.58 20.27 -48.23
N LYS A 114 48.57 19.05 -48.77
CA LYS A 114 49.20 17.88 -48.14
C LYS A 114 50.70 18.09 -47.91
N ASP A 115 51.36 18.86 -48.78
CA ASP A 115 52.79 19.12 -48.72
C ASP A 115 53.13 20.21 -47.69
N GLU A 116 52.27 21.22 -47.52
CA GLU A 116 52.41 22.24 -46.47
C GLU A 116 52.25 21.63 -45.08
N LEU A 117 51.24 20.77 -44.88
CA LEU A 117 51.01 20.07 -43.61
C LEU A 117 52.20 19.19 -43.22
N ARG A 118 52.80 18.49 -44.20
CA ARG A 118 53.97 17.63 -43.97
C ARG A 118 55.18 18.45 -43.53
N LYS A 119 55.44 19.59 -44.18
CA LYS A 119 56.52 20.49 -43.79
C LYS A 119 56.35 21.04 -42.39
N GLU A 120 55.15 21.51 -42.02
CA GLU A 120 54.91 22.01 -40.67
C GLU A 120 55.04 20.92 -39.61
N LEU A 121 54.57 19.69 -39.89
CA LEU A 121 54.71 18.56 -38.98
C LEU A 121 56.17 18.16 -38.75
N GLU A 122 57.02 18.22 -39.77
CA GLU A 122 58.46 17.97 -39.60
C GLU A 122 59.13 19.06 -38.76
N ILE A 123 58.82 20.34 -39.03
CA ILE A 123 59.31 21.47 -38.24
C ILE A 123 58.87 21.35 -36.77
N LEU A 124 57.64 20.92 -36.51
CA LEU A 124 57.14 20.72 -35.15
C LEU A 124 57.85 19.58 -34.44
N LYS A 125 58.13 18.47 -35.14
CA LYS A 125 58.87 17.33 -34.60
C LYS A 125 60.31 17.67 -34.28
N GLU A 126 60.94 18.55 -35.07
CA GLU A 126 62.28 19.05 -34.77
C GLU A 126 62.29 19.99 -33.56
N LYS A 127 61.25 20.81 -33.36
CA LYS A 127 61.13 21.70 -32.19
C LYS A 127 60.80 20.99 -30.88
N LEU A 128 60.24 19.78 -30.94
CA LEU A 128 59.89 18.94 -29.79
C LEU A 128 61.00 17.95 -29.40
N LYS A 129 62.11 17.92 -30.15
CA LYS A 129 63.37 17.26 -29.78
C LYS A 129 64.27 18.23 -29.02
#